data_AF-A0A7Y0R221-F1
#
_entry.id   AF-A0A7Y0R221-F1
#
_cell.length_a   1.000
_cell.length_b   1.000
_cell.length_c   1.000
_cell.angle_alpha   90.00
_cell.angle_beta   90.00
_cell.angle_gamma   90.00
#
_symmetry.space_group_name_H-M   'P 1'
#
loop_
_entity.id
_entity.type
_entity.pdbx_description
1 polymer ?
#
loop_
_entity_poly.entity_id
_entity_poly.type
_entity_poly.pdbx_seq_one_letter_code
_entity_poly.pdbx_strand_id
1 'polypeptide(L)'
;MSSTDVRTKQSIAALTITVVIALLWIVMPHPILIMAVCFAPLALLFVLNQTFWLVTLFVIFSFFRIHEAFPAIYSFKIPLLLSLGALAALAFHLLLSRQLTAFWHPSLKWLCIFWGLVIIGIVFASSRDIAITVFKNTYWKIIVMTLAITWLITKPQQLAQMSKAIIVAGMLIGLVALNNAANGIDLVEGTRVSIGRSIGSVLGDPNDLALVLMFPLAFNVSQLMEKSSPTLLRLFALITCFILFFAVIQTQSRGGLLGS
;
A
#
# COMPACT_ATOMS: atom_id res chain seq x y z
N MET A 1 -21.63 31.78 -19.98
CA MET A 1 -21.53 32.22 -18.57
C MET A 1 -20.62 33.43 -18.54
N SER A 2 -21.14 34.61 -18.21
CA SER A 2 -20.34 35.83 -18.16
C SER A 2 -19.33 35.75 -17.01
N SER A 3 -18.17 36.38 -17.18
CA SER A 3 -17.10 36.43 -16.16
C SER A 3 -17.54 37.08 -14.84
N THR A 4 -18.61 37.88 -14.87
CA THR A 4 -19.18 38.56 -13.70
C THR A 4 -19.93 37.61 -12.77
N ASP A 5 -20.72 36.67 -13.29
CA ASP A 5 -21.47 35.69 -12.49
C ASP A 5 -20.57 34.71 -11.71
N VAL A 6 -19.38 34.44 -12.26
CA VAL A 6 -18.40 33.56 -11.63
C VAL A 6 -17.78 34.24 -10.40
N ARG A 7 -17.48 35.55 -10.47
CA ARG A 7 -16.91 36.33 -9.34
C ARG A 7 -17.89 36.46 -8.18
N THR A 8 -19.18 36.69 -8.44
CA THR A 8 -20.20 36.81 -7.37
C THR A 8 -20.41 35.49 -6.65
N LYS A 9 -20.50 34.37 -7.38
CA LYS A 9 -20.60 33.04 -6.77
C LYS A 9 -19.37 32.66 -5.94
N GLN A 10 -18.17 32.97 -6.43
CA GLN A 10 -16.93 32.75 -5.69
C GLN A 10 -16.84 33.61 -4.41
N SER A 11 -17.31 34.85 -4.47
CA SER A 11 -17.29 35.78 -3.32
C SER A 11 -18.26 35.34 -2.24
N ILE A 12 -19.47 34.90 -2.61
CA ILE A 12 -20.47 34.37 -1.67
C ILE A 12 -19.97 33.07 -1.03
N ALA A 13 -19.34 32.18 -1.81
CA ALA A 13 -18.73 30.95 -1.31
C ALA A 13 -17.58 31.23 -0.34
N ALA A 14 -16.70 32.18 -0.65
CA ALA A 14 -15.62 32.58 0.24
C ALA A 14 -16.17 33.14 1.57
N LEU A 15 -17.17 34.01 1.51
CA LEU A 15 -17.74 34.66 2.70
C LEU A 15 -18.46 33.65 3.60
N THR A 16 -19.21 32.72 3.02
CA THR A 16 -19.86 31.62 3.78
C THR A 16 -18.83 30.68 4.42
N ILE A 17 -17.78 30.27 3.71
CA ILE A 17 -16.70 29.44 4.28
C ILE A 17 -16.02 30.17 5.45
N THR A 18 -15.75 31.47 5.29
CA THR A 18 -15.09 32.28 6.34
C THR A 18 -15.95 32.40 7.60
N VAL A 19 -17.27 32.60 7.44
CA VAL A 19 -18.22 32.68 8.56
C VAL A 19 -18.36 31.32 9.28
N VAL A 20 -18.39 30.22 8.55
CA VAL A 20 -18.43 28.86 9.14
C VAL A 20 -17.16 28.57 9.93
N ILE A 21 -15.99 28.96 9.42
CA ILE A 21 -14.71 28.82 10.15
C ILE A 21 -14.69 29.70 11.41
N ALA A 22 -15.21 30.93 11.34
CA ALA A 22 -15.31 31.84 12.48
C ALA A 22 -16.27 31.32 13.57
N LEU A 23 -17.40 30.72 13.18
CA LEU A 23 -18.33 30.08 14.12
C LEU A 23 -17.73 28.83 14.76
N LEU A 24 -16.99 28.02 14.00
CA LEU A 24 -16.26 26.85 14.52
C LEU A 24 -15.18 27.25 15.54
N TRP A 25 -14.52 28.39 15.36
CA TRP A 25 -13.52 28.91 16.30
C TRP A 25 -14.11 29.25 17.67
N ILE A 26 -15.33 29.80 17.69
CA ILE A 26 -15.99 30.20 18.94
C ILE A 26 -16.35 28.96 19.78
N VAL A 27 -16.67 27.83 19.14
CA VAL A 27 -17.08 26.59 19.82
C VAL A 27 -15.89 25.75 20.27
N MET A 28 -14.79 25.73 19.51
CA MET A 28 -13.60 24.92 19.79
C MET A 28 -12.31 25.71 19.44
N PRO A 29 -11.77 26.52 20.36
CA PRO A 29 -10.58 27.35 20.13
C PRO A 29 -9.30 26.52 20.19
N HIS A 30 -9.12 25.60 19.22
CA HIS A 30 -7.90 24.84 19.06
C HIS A 30 -7.18 25.25 17.76
N PRO A 31 -5.95 25.80 17.82
CA PRO A 31 -5.22 26.32 16.65
C PRO A 31 -5.05 25.31 15.50
N ILE A 32 -4.91 24.03 15.84
CA ILE A 32 -4.74 22.92 14.90
C ILE A 32 -6.02 22.68 14.10
N LEU A 33 -7.20 22.91 14.69
CA LEU A 33 -8.50 22.64 14.06
C LEU A 33 -8.75 23.61 12.90
N ILE A 34 -8.42 24.89 13.06
CA ILE A 34 -8.52 25.86 11.97
C ILE A 34 -7.56 25.54 10.83
N MET A 35 -6.29 25.25 11.14
CA MET A 35 -5.35 24.84 10.09
C MET A 35 -5.85 23.60 9.35
N ALA A 36 -6.36 22.60 10.07
CA ALA A 36 -6.92 21.41 9.47
C ALA A 36 -8.11 21.73 8.53
N VAL A 37 -9.03 22.61 8.92
CA VAL A 37 -10.18 22.99 8.10
C VAL A 37 -9.76 23.79 6.85
N CYS A 38 -8.79 24.69 6.98
CA CYS A 38 -8.26 25.46 5.84
C CYS A 38 -7.52 24.58 4.83
N PHE A 39 -6.74 23.60 5.32
CA PHE A 39 -6.02 22.66 4.46
C PHE A 39 -6.87 21.48 3.99
N ALA A 40 -7.99 21.17 4.65
CA ALA A 40 -8.88 20.07 4.28
C ALA A 40 -9.32 20.07 2.81
N PRO A 41 -9.81 21.17 2.21
CA PRO A 41 -10.19 21.18 0.81
C PRO A 41 -8.99 20.97 -0.14
N LEU A 42 -7.81 21.52 0.21
CA LEU A 42 -6.58 21.28 -0.56
C LEU A 42 -6.14 19.82 -0.47
N ALA A 43 -6.18 19.23 0.73
CA ALA A 43 -5.88 17.83 0.97
C ALA A 43 -6.87 16.91 0.23
N LEU A 44 -8.16 17.25 0.22
CA LEU A 44 -9.18 16.52 -0.51
C LEU A 44 -8.91 16.55 -2.02
N LEU A 45 -8.65 17.74 -2.59
CA LEU A 45 -8.30 17.88 -4.00
C LEU A 45 -7.03 17.09 -4.36
N PHE A 46 -6.03 17.13 -3.48
CA PHE A 46 -4.80 16.35 -3.64
C PHE A 46 -5.08 14.85 -3.65
N VAL A 47 -5.86 14.36 -2.68
CA VAL A 47 -6.23 12.94 -2.56
C VAL A 47 -6.97 12.45 -3.79
N LEU A 48 -7.93 13.23 -4.28
CA LEU A 48 -8.68 12.88 -5.49
C LEU A 48 -7.80 12.87 -6.74
N ASN A 49 -6.87 13.81 -6.87
CA ASN A 49 -5.97 13.87 -8.02
C ASN A 49 -4.90 12.76 -8.00
N GLN A 50 -4.44 12.34 -6.81
CA GLN A 50 -3.34 11.39 -6.63
C GLN A 50 -3.80 9.96 -6.27
N THR A 51 -5.02 9.59 -6.62
CA THR A 51 -5.64 8.29 -6.29
C THR A 51 -4.74 7.09 -6.61
N PHE A 52 -4.11 7.10 -7.80
CA PHE A 52 -3.19 6.04 -8.22
C PHE A 52 -2.01 5.86 -7.26
N TRP A 53 -1.35 6.95 -6.88
CA TRP A 53 -0.19 6.90 -5.99
C TRP A 53 -0.59 6.54 -4.56
N LEU A 54 -1.73 7.01 -4.06
CA LEU A 54 -2.22 6.65 -2.73
C LEU A 54 -2.46 5.15 -2.59
N VAL A 55 -3.13 4.54 -3.58
CA VAL A 55 -3.37 3.09 -3.58
C VAL A 55 -2.07 2.32 -3.77
N THR A 56 -1.20 2.76 -4.68
CA THR A 56 0.11 2.11 -4.91
C THR A 56 0.98 2.15 -3.66
N LEU A 57 1.11 3.32 -3.02
CA LEU A 57 1.87 3.46 -1.78
C LEU A 57 1.23 2.68 -0.64
N PHE A 58 -0.11 2.66 -0.54
CA PHE A 58 -0.79 1.83 0.45
C PHE A 58 -0.41 0.36 0.29
N VAL A 59 -0.48 -0.17 -0.93
CA VAL A 59 -0.10 -1.57 -1.23
C VAL A 59 1.36 -1.80 -0.88
N ILE A 60 2.27 -0.91 -1.26
CA ILE A 60 3.69 -1.03 -0.98
C ILE A 60 3.96 -1.02 0.53
N PHE A 61 3.44 -0.04 1.26
CA PHE A 61 3.63 0.06 2.70
C PHE A 61 2.96 -1.06 3.49
N SER A 62 1.85 -1.61 2.98
CA SER A 62 1.12 -2.71 3.62
C SER A 62 1.75 -4.09 3.32
N PHE A 63 2.22 -4.32 2.10
CA PHE A 63 2.82 -5.59 1.68
C PHE A 63 4.27 -5.70 2.17
N PHE A 64 5.10 -4.70 1.89
CA PHE A 64 6.51 -4.69 2.29
C PHE A 64 6.70 -4.27 3.74
N ARG A 65 5.65 -3.80 4.42
CA ARG A 65 5.69 -3.34 5.82
C ARG A 65 6.88 -2.42 6.11
N ILE A 66 7.16 -1.50 5.19
CA ILE A 66 8.31 -0.58 5.25
C ILE A 66 8.33 0.18 6.59
N HIS A 67 7.15 0.57 7.09
CA HIS A 67 7.00 1.24 8.38
C HIS A 67 7.42 0.39 9.59
N GLU A 68 7.43 -0.93 9.49
CA GLU A 68 7.91 -1.86 10.53
C GLU A 68 9.42 -2.11 10.40
N ALA A 69 9.95 -2.04 9.17
CA ALA A 69 11.38 -2.19 8.90
C ALA A 69 12.22 -0.98 9.36
N PHE A 70 11.63 0.21 9.40
CA PHE A 70 12.31 1.45 9.80
C PHE A 70 11.69 2.02 11.10
N PRO A 71 12.41 1.96 12.25
CA PRO A 71 11.88 2.41 13.54
C PRO A 71 11.40 3.87 13.55
N ALA A 72 12.07 4.74 12.80
CA ALA A 72 11.76 6.17 12.74
C ALA A 72 10.34 6.46 12.20
N ILE A 73 9.80 5.59 11.33
CA ILE A 73 8.51 5.82 10.67
C ILE A 73 7.37 4.96 11.25
N TYR A 74 7.67 4.07 12.21
CA TYR A 74 6.70 3.14 12.79
C TYR A 74 5.50 3.85 13.44
N SER A 75 5.76 4.91 14.22
CA SER A 75 4.73 5.64 14.98
C SER A 75 3.71 6.38 14.11
N PHE A 76 4.04 6.67 12.85
CA PHE A 76 3.19 7.48 11.97
C PHE A 76 2.00 6.70 11.38
N LYS A 77 1.90 5.38 11.61
CA LYS A 77 0.81 4.52 11.12
C LYS A 77 0.49 4.78 9.63
N ILE A 78 1.54 4.91 8.81
CA ILE A 78 1.46 5.31 7.40
C ILE A 78 0.46 4.47 6.59
N PRO A 79 0.43 3.13 6.71
CA PRO A 79 -0.54 2.33 5.94
C PRO A 79 -1.99 2.69 6.26
N LEU A 80 -2.30 3.05 7.51
CA LEU A 80 -3.65 3.42 7.91
C LEU A 80 -4.08 4.73 7.23
N LEU A 81 -3.21 5.75 7.27
CA LEU A 81 -3.46 7.04 6.62
C LEU A 81 -3.63 6.88 5.10
N LEU A 82 -2.74 6.10 4.48
CA LEU A 82 -2.82 5.81 3.05
C LEU A 82 -4.08 5.01 2.70
N SER A 83 -4.50 4.05 3.53
CA SER A 83 -5.73 3.28 3.30
C SER A 83 -6.98 4.15 3.34
N LEU A 84 -7.03 5.12 4.26
CA LEU A 84 -8.16 6.03 4.41
C LEU A 84 -8.25 6.98 3.21
N GLY A 85 -7.11 7.56 2.80
CA GLY A 85 -7.04 8.38 1.58
C GLY A 85 -7.39 7.59 0.31
N ALA A 86 -6.85 6.37 0.16
CA ALA A 86 -7.11 5.49 -0.96
C ALA A 86 -8.59 5.10 -1.09
N LEU A 87 -9.22 4.68 0.03
CA LEU A 87 -10.63 4.31 0.05
C LEU A 87 -11.54 5.52 -0.20
N ALA A 88 -11.24 6.67 0.39
CA ALA A 88 -12.00 7.90 0.15
C ALA A 88 -11.93 8.33 -1.33
N ALA A 89 -10.74 8.29 -1.92
CA ALA A 89 -10.53 8.62 -3.31
C ALA A 89 -11.23 7.64 -4.26
N LEU A 90 -11.11 6.34 -4.00
CA LEU A 90 -11.80 5.30 -4.78
C LEU A 90 -13.32 5.42 -4.66
N ALA A 91 -13.86 5.64 -3.46
CA ALA A 91 -15.28 5.84 -3.25
C ALA A 91 -15.80 7.05 -4.03
N PHE A 92 -15.05 8.17 -4.01
CA PHE A 92 -15.40 9.35 -4.79
C PHE A 92 -15.37 9.09 -6.30
N HIS A 93 -14.32 8.44 -6.81
CA HIS A 93 -14.17 8.18 -8.24
C HIS A 93 -15.14 7.12 -8.78
N LEU A 94 -15.52 6.16 -7.95
CA LEU A 94 -16.47 5.10 -8.28
C LEU A 94 -17.93 5.58 -8.17
N LEU A 95 -18.30 6.25 -7.07
CA LEU A 95 -19.70 6.60 -6.78
C LEU A 95 -20.10 7.97 -7.33
N LEU A 96 -19.22 8.97 -7.23
CA LEU A 96 -19.54 10.37 -7.52
C LEU A 96 -19.05 10.78 -8.91
N SER A 97 -17.76 10.60 -9.18
CA SER A 97 -17.13 11.03 -10.44
C SER A 97 -17.45 10.08 -11.61
N ARG A 98 -17.71 8.80 -11.33
CA ARG A 98 -17.96 7.72 -12.31
C ARG A 98 -16.88 7.62 -13.40
N GLN A 99 -15.67 8.10 -13.14
CA GLN A 99 -14.55 8.03 -14.08
C GLN A 99 -13.90 6.63 -14.09
N LEU A 100 -14.16 5.82 -13.07
CA LEU A 100 -13.70 4.44 -13.00
C LEU A 100 -14.77 3.49 -13.55
N THR A 101 -14.48 2.87 -14.70
CA THR A 101 -15.32 1.81 -15.25
C THR A 101 -14.94 0.49 -14.59
N ALA A 102 -15.74 0.04 -13.63
CA ALA A 102 -15.59 -1.29 -13.06
C ALA A 102 -15.75 -2.33 -14.17
N PHE A 103 -14.69 -3.09 -14.44
CA PHE A 103 -14.71 -4.18 -15.41
C PHE A 103 -14.68 -5.52 -14.68
N TRP A 104 -15.22 -6.54 -15.33
CA TRP A 104 -15.24 -7.90 -14.80
C TRP A 104 -14.46 -8.83 -15.72
N HIS A 105 -13.27 -9.24 -15.28
CA HIS A 105 -12.48 -10.25 -15.97
C HIS A 105 -12.90 -11.66 -15.52
N PRO A 106 -12.87 -12.70 -16.40
CA PRO A 106 -13.18 -14.08 -16.00
C PRO A 106 -12.41 -14.57 -14.76
N SER A 107 -11.18 -14.11 -14.56
CA SER A 107 -10.40 -14.44 -13.35
C SER A 107 -11.08 -13.97 -12.06
N LEU A 108 -11.79 -12.83 -12.07
CA LEU A 108 -12.54 -12.34 -10.91
C LEU A 108 -13.71 -13.26 -10.56
N LYS A 109 -14.28 -13.98 -11.54
CA LYS A 109 -15.32 -14.99 -11.28
C LYS A 109 -14.78 -16.14 -10.43
N TRP A 110 -13.61 -16.68 -10.81
CA TRP A 110 -12.94 -17.73 -10.03
C TRP A 110 -12.55 -17.24 -8.64
N LEU A 111 -12.10 -16.00 -8.55
CA LEU A 111 -11.76 -15.36 -7.30
C LEU A 111 -13.00 -15.20 -6.39
N CYS A 112 -14.15 -14.83 -6.96
CA CYS A 112 -15.42 -14.77 -6.22
C CYS A 112 -15.90 -16.15 -5.74
N ILE A 113 -15.74 -17.19 -6.56
CA ILE A 113 -16.02 -18.57 -6.14
C ILE A 113 -15.12 -18.95 -4.96
N PHE A 114 -13.82 -18.65 -5.04
CA PHE A 114 -12.87 -18.88 -3.96
C PHE A 114 -13.27 -18.15 -2.67
N TRP A 115 -13.64 -16.86 -2.74
CA TRP A 115 -14.13 -16.12 -1.57
C TRP A 115 -15.41 -16.73 -0.99
N GLY A 116 -16.33 -17.19 -1.84
CA GLY A 116 -17.52 -17.92 -1.40
C GLY A 116 -17.15 -19.19 -0.64
N LEU A 117 -16.19 -19.97 -1.14
CA LEU A 117 -15.69 -21.17 -0.47
C LEU A 117 -15.04 -20.85 0.87
N VAL A 118 -14.29 -19.73 0.98
CA VAL A 118 -13.71 -19.28 2.26
C VAL A 118 -14.80 -18.94 3.27
N ILE A 119 -15.85 -18.24 2.85
CA ILE A 119 -16.99 -17.90 3.73
C ILE A 119 -17.69 -19.17 4.22
N ILE A 120 -17.91 -20.15 3.34
CA ILE A 120 -18.45 -21.45 3.71
C ILE A 120 -17.49 -22.15 4.68
N GLY A 121 -16.18 -22.11 4.43
CA GLY A 121 -15.14 -22.68 5.28
C GLY A 121 -15.14 -22.13 6.71
N ILE A 122 -15.49 -20.86 6.91
CA ILE A 122 -15.63 -20.26 8.26
C ILE A 122 -16.72 -20.96 9.07
N VAL A 123 -17.79 -21.41 8.42
CA VAL A 123 -18.87 -22.17 9.07
C VAL A 123 -18.34 -23.52 9.55
N PHE A 124 -17.46 -24.17 8.80
CA PHE A 124 -16.90 -25.50 9.14
C PHE A 124 -15.57 -25.44 9.91
N ALA A 125 -15.09 -24.25 10.28
CA ALA A 125 -13.82 -24.09 10.97
C ALA A 125 -13.88 -24.64 12.40
N SER A 126 -12.85 -25.41 12.80
CA SER A 126 -12.72 -25.97 14.15
C SER A 126 -12.75 -24.90 15.25
N SER A 127 -12.22 -23.70 14.96
CA SER A 127 -12.25 -22.53 15.85
C SER A 127 -12.96 -21.36 15.18
N ARG A 128 -14.29 -21.39 15.19
CA ARG A 128 -15.14 -20.39 14.52
C ARG A 128 -14.86 -18.96 15.00
N ASP A 129 -14.60 -18.75 16.29
CA ASP A 129 -14.35 -17.41 16.84
C ASP A 129 -13.08 -16.77 16.26
N ILE A 130 -12.01 -17.56 16.13
CA ILE A 130 -10.75 -17.11 15.52
C ILE A 130 -10.98 -16.85 14.03
N ALA A 131 -11.65 -17.76 13.33
CA ALA A 131 -11.94 -17.63 11.90
C ALA A 131 -12.75 -16.37 11.58
N ILE A 132 -13.81 -16.09 12.34
CA ILE A 132 -14.63 -14.88 12.20
C ILE A 132 -13.80 -13.62 12.50
N THR A 133 -12.98 -13.66 13.54
CA THR A 133 -12.14 -12.52 13.94
C THR A 133 -11.12 -12.18 12.86
N VAL A 134 -10.41 -13.17 12.33
CA VAL A 134 -9.46 -12.99 11.22
C VAL A 134 -10.17 -12.50 9.96
N PHE A 135 -11.35 -13.04 9.67
CA PHE A 135 -12.13 -12.62 8.51
C PHE A 135 -12.53 -11.14 8.60
N LYS A 136 -13.11 -10.73 9.74
CA LYS A 136 -13.56 -9.35 10.01
C LYS A 136 -12.41 -8.35 10.15
N ASN A 137 -11.24 -8.77 10.61
CA ASN A 137 -10.14 -7.82 10.83
C ASN A 137 -9.23 -7.67 9.61
N THR A 138 -9.06 -8.74 8.82
CA THR A 138 -8.05 -8.80 7.77
C THR A 138 -8.63 -9.22 6.43
N TYR A 139 -9.32 -10.36 6.36
CA TYR A 139 -9.62 -11.00 5.08
C TYR A 139 -10.56 -10.19 4.18
N TRP A 140 -11.63 -9.60 4.71
CA TRP A 140 -12.54 -8.78 3.89
C TRP A 140 -11.85 -7.55 3.28
N LYS A 141 -10.84 -6.99 3.97
CA LYS A 141 -10.06 -5.85 3.44
C LYS A 141 -9.26 -6.28 2.21
N ILE A 142 -8.74 -7.51 2.20
CA ILE A 142 -8.06 -8.07 1.03
C ILE A 142 -9.01 -8.12 -0.16
N ILE A 143 -10.26 -8.61 0.03
CA ILE A 143 -11.29 -8.66 -1.02
C ILE A 143 -11.50 -7.28 -1.65
N VAL A 144 -11.74 -6.27 -0.81
CA VAL A 144 -11.98 -4.89 -1.25
C VAL A 144 -10.76 -4.33 -1.98
N MET A 145 -9.56 -4.55 -1.44
CA MET A 145 -8.32 -4.02 -2.03
C MET A 145 -7.97 -4.72 -3.35
N THR A 146 -8.20 -6.03 -3.49
CA THR A 146 -8.01 -6.74 -4.76
C THR A 146 -8.88 -6.16 -5.86
N LEU A 147 -10.17 -5.90 -5.59
CA LEU A 147 -11.08 -5.28 -6.55
C LEU A 147 -10.65 -3.84 -6.86
N ALA A 148 -10.31 -3.06 -5.84
CA ALA A 148 -9.84 -1.69 -5.98
C ALA A 148 -8.61 -1.57 -6.90
N ILE A 149 -7.58 -2.39 -6.67
CA ILE A 149 -6.35 -2.38 -7.48
C ILE A 149 -6.67 -2.78 -8.92
N THR A 150 -7.51 -3.80 -9.10
CA THR A 150 -7.92 -4.29 -10.42
C THR A 150 -8.60 -3.19 -11.24
N TRP A 151 -9.50 -2.41 -10.62
CA TRP A 151 -10.22 -1.34 -11.32
C TRP A 151 -9.38 -0.07 -11.52
N LEU A 152 -8.35 0.14 -10.70
CA LEU A 152 -7.56 1.36 -10.73
C LEU A 152 -6.43 1.32 -11.77
N ILE A 153 -5.77 0.17 -11.93
CA ILE A 153 -4.61 0.03 -12.82
C ILE A 153 -5.11 -0.34 -14.22
N THR A 154 -5.38 0.67 -15.03
CA THR A 154 -5.92 0.49 -16.39
C THR A 154 -4.95 0.90 -17.49
N LYS A 155 -3.91 1.68 -17.17
CA LYS A 155 -2.94 2.19 -18.16
C LYS A 155 -1.59 1.46 -18.07
N PRO A 156 -0.93 1.16 -19.20
CA PRO A 156 0.41 0.55 -19.20
C PRO A 156 1.45 1.36 -18.41
N GLN A 157 1.36 2.71 -18.45
CA GLN A 157 2.28 3.57 -17.72
C GLN A 157 2.14 3.41 -16.20
N GLN A 158 0.92 3.20 -15.70
CA GLN A 158 0.65 2.98 -14.27
C GLN A 158 1.24 1.65 -13.80
N LEU A 159 1.10 0.60 -14.62
CA LEU A 159 1.73 -0.70 -14.36
C LEU A 159 3.26 -0.57 -14.26
N ALA A 160 3.88 0.16 -15.20
CA ALA A 160 5.31 0.40 -15.19
C ALA A 160 5.77 1.20 -13.97
N GLN A 161 5.00 2.21 -13.54
CA GLN A 161 5.28 2.97 -12.32
C GLN A 161 5.17 2.11 -11.06
N MET A 162 4.14 1.26 -10.97
CA MET A 162 3.97 0.31 -9.87
C MET A 162 5.13 -0.69 -9.79
N SER A 163 5.55 -1.25 -10.94
CA SER A 163 6.71 -2.14 -11.01
C SER A 163 7.98 -1.48 -10.45
N LYS A 164 8.30 -0.26 -10.88
CA LYS A 164 9.45 0.50 -10.37
C LYS A 164 9.35 0.74 -8.86
N ALA A 165 8.17 1.07 -8.36
CA ALA A 165 7.96 1.31 -6.94
C ALA A 165 8.10 0.02 -6.11
N ILE A 166 7.67 -1.13 -6.64
CA ILE A 166 7.91 -2.46 -6.05
C ILE A 166 9.41 -2.78 -5.99
N ILE A 167 10.16 -2.51 -7.06
CA ILE A 167 11.62 -2.72 -7.10
C ILE A 167 12.31 -1.90 -6.02
N VAL A 168 11.98 -0.61 -5.91
CA VAL A 168 12.56 0.29 -4.89
C VAL A 168 12.20 -0.19 -3.48
N ALA A 169 10.94 -0.56 -3.23
CA ALA A 169 10.52 -1.08 -1.94
C ALA A 169 11.25 -2.38 -1.57
N GLY A 170 11.39 -3.30 -2.53
CA GLY A 170 12.16 -4.53 -2.37
C GLY A 170 13.62 -4.26 -2.01
N MET A 171 14.26 -3.32 -2.71
CA MET A 171 15.64 -2.89 -2.39
C MET A 171 15.76 -2.42 -0.94
N LEU A 172 14.85 -1.57 -0.47
CA LEU A 172 14.86 -1.05 0.89
C LEU A 172 14.76 -2.19 1.93
N ILE A 173 13.81 -3.10 1.76
CA ILE A 173 13.64 -4.24 2.69
C ILE A 173 14.83 -5.19 2.62
N GLY A 174 15.36 -5.48 1.43
CA GLY A 174 16.54 -6.32 1.25
C GLY A 174 17.78 -5.74 1.93
N LEU A 175 17.98 -4.42 1.85
CA LEU A 175 19.07 -3.75 2.56
C LEU A 175 18.91 -3.82 4.08
N VAL A 176 17.70 -3.62 4.60
CA VAL A 176 17.43 -3.77 6.05
C VAL A 176 17.68 -5.21 6.49
N ALA A 177 17.23 -6.21 5.71
CA ALA A 177 17.48 -7.62 6.00
C ALA A 177 18.98 -7.93 6.05
N LEU A 178 19.77 -7.48 5.07
CA LEU A 178 21.22 -7.69 5.07
C LEU A 178 21.92 -6.97 6.21
N ASN A 179 21.49 -5.75 6.55
CA ASN A 179 22.00 -5.01 7.69
C ASN A 179 21.71 -5.73 9.01
N ASN A 180 20.51 -6.29 9.16
CA ASN A 180 20.14 -7.09 10.33
C ASN A 180 20.98 -8.37 10.41
N ALA A 181 21.23 -9.03 9.28
CA ALA A 181 22.12 -10.19 9.17
C ALA A 181 23.54 -9.88 9.66
N ALA A 182 24.12 -8.78 9.15
CA ALA A 182 25.50 -8.40 9.43
C ALA A 182 25.71 -7.98 10.90
N ASN A 183 24.69 -7.37 11.52
CA ASN A 183 24.76 -6.89 12.90
C ASN A 183 24.17 -7.86 13.93
N GLY A 184 23.65 -9.02 13.49
CA GLY A 184 23.02 -10.00 14.37
C GLY A 184 21.72 -9.53 15.03
N ILE A 185 20.97 -8.65 14.38
CA ILE A 185 19.72 -8.06 14.90
C ILE A 185 18.52 -8.90 14.46
N ASP A 186 17.57 -9.14 15.37
CA ASP A 186 16.32 -9.88 15.08
C ASP A 186 16.57 -11.25 14.39
N LEU A 187 17.61 -11.97 14.81
CA LEU A 187 17.89 -13.31 14.30
C LEU A 187 16.96 -14.37 14.89
N VAL A 188 16.51 -15.29 14.05
CA VAL A 188 15.76 -16.50 14.44
C VAL A 188 16.73 -17.66 14.45
N GLU A 189 16.72 -18.44 15.54
CA GLU A 189 17.61 -19.61 15.70
C GLU A 189 19.10 -19.24 15.53
N GLY A 190 19.47 -17.99 15.84
CA GLY A 190 20.84 -17.48 15.79
C GLY A 190 21.46 -17.32 14.39
N THR A 191 20.75 -17.69 13.33
CA THR A 191 21.31 -17.75 11.96
C THR A 191 20.39 -17.19 10.88
N ARG A 192 19.07 -17.13 11.12
CA ARG A 192 18.07 -16.76 10.10
C ARG A 192 17.63 -15.33 10.31
N VAL A 193 17.67 -14.52 9.26
CA VAL A 193 17.28 -13.11 9.35
C VAL A 193 15.77 -12.94 9.45
N SER A 194 15.35 -12.02 10.34
CA SER A 194 14.00 -11.48 10.36
C SER A 194 14.01 -9.96 10.59
N ILE A 195 12.84 -9.33 10.46
CA ILE A 195 12.68 -7.88 10.66
C ILE A 195 11.51 -7.65 11.61
N GLY A 196 11.73 -6.89 12.69
CA GLY A 196 10.65 -6.49 13.57
C GLY A 196 10.08 -7.65 14.39
N ARG A 197 10.92 -8.63 14.75
CA ARG A 197 10.50 -9.76 15.59
C ARG A 197 10.05 -9.29 16.97
N SER A 198 10.77 -8.32 17.54
CA SER A 198 10.47 -7.69 18.83
C SER A 198 9.09 -7.02 18.90
N ILE A 199 8.57 -6.55 17.76
CA ILE A 199 7.26 -5.88 17.65
C ILE A 199 6.15 -6.83 17.16
N GLY A 200 6.43 -8.13 17.04
CA GLY A 200 5.46 -9.11 16.52
C GLY A 200 5.09 -8.88 15.05
N SER A 201 6.02 -8.35 14.26
CA SER A 201 5.84 -8.19 12.81
C SER A 201 5.66 -9.54 12.14
N VAL A 202 4.87 -9.57 11.06
CA VAL A 202 4.83 -10.73 10.14
C VAL A 202 6.19 -10.93 9.46
N LEU A 203 6.98 -9.86 9.26
CA LEU A 203 8.37 -9.97 8.80
C LEU A 203 9.32 -10.58 9.84
N GLY A 204 8.83 -10.80 11.07
CA GLY A 204 9.53 -11.50 12.15
C GLY A 204 9.66 -13.01 11.90
N ASP A 205 8.93 -13.56 10.93
CA ASP A 205 9.14 -14.92 10.41
C ASP A 205 10.03 -14.86 9.15
N PRO A 206 11.19 -15.55 9.13
CA PRO A 206 12.07 -15.60 7.97
C PRO A 206 11.40 -16.14 6.69
N ASN A 207 10.36 -16.99 6.82
CA ASN A 207 9.63 -17.52 5.68
C ASN A 207 8.75 -16.46 5.02
N ASP A 208 8.03 -15.68 5.82
CA ASP A 208 7.19 -14.59 5.32
C ASP A 208 8.07 -13.47 4.74
N LEU A 209 9.23 -13.19 5.36
CA LEU A 209 10.22 -12.28 4.81
C LEU A 209 10.74 -12.77 3.44
N ALA A 210 11.06 -14.05 3.30
CA ALA A 210 11.49 -14.63 2.03
C ALA A 210 10.41 -14.46 0.94
N LEU A 211 9.15 -14.75 1.26
CA LEU A 211 8.01 -14.54 0.35
C LEU A 211 7.92 -13.08 -0.10
N VAL A 212 8.09 -12.12 0.82
CA VAL A 212 8.06 -10.68 0.53
C VAL A 212 9.22 -10.26 -0.36
N LEU A 213 10.42 -10.83 -0.20
CA LEU A 213 11.61 -10.53 -1.00
C LEU A 213 11.57 -11.15 -2.41
N MET A 214 10.91 -12.28 -2.57
CA MET A 214 10.71 -12.94 -3.87
C MET A 214 9.86 -12.13 -4.83
N PHE A 215 8.82 -11.48 -4.30
CA PHE A 215 7.92 -10.68 -5.10
C PHE A 215 8.66 -9.60 -5.92
N PRO A 216 9.45 -8.68 -5.34
CA PRO A 216 10.23 -7.71 -6.08
C PRO A 216 11.36 -8.34 -6.90
N LEU A 217 11.89 -9.52 -6.51
CA LEU A 217 12.90 -10.22 -7.31
C LEU A 217 12.34 -10.56 -8.71
N ALA A 218 11.11 -11.07 -8.79
CA ALA A 218 10.44 -11.34 -10.06
C ALA A 218 10.27 -10.08 -10.93
N PHE A 219 9.92 -8.94 -10.33
CA PHE A 219 9.83 -7.66 -11.06
C PHE A 219 11.19 -7.17 -11.54
N ASN A 220 12.27 -7.37 -10.76
CA ASN A 220 13.63 -7.03 -11.18
C ASN A 220 14.07 -7.85 -12.39
N VAL A 221 13.84 -9.17 -12.36
CA VAL A 221 14.16 -10.06 -13.50
C VAL A 221 13.36 -9.64 -14.74
N SER A 222 12.06 -9.38 -14.58
CA SER A 222 11.22 -8.86 -15.67
C SER A 222 11.79 -7.56 -16.25
N GLN A 223 12.22 -6.62 -15.41
CA GLN A 223 12.79 -5.34 -15.82
C GLN A 223 14.15 -5.50 -16.56
N LEU A 224 14.94 -6.51 -16.20
CA LEU A 224 16.18 -6.85 -16.89
C LEU A 224 15.92 -7.42 -18.29
N MET A 225 14.90 -8.26 -18.43
CA MET A 225 14.52 -8.88 -19.71
C MET A 225 13.79 -7.91 -20.66
N GLU A 226 13.18 -6.85 -20.12
CA GLU A 226 12.44 -5.87 -20.90
C GLU A 226 13.36 -5.10 -21.87
N LYS A 227 13.15 -5.28 -23.19
CA LYS A 227 14.01 -4.72 -24.25
C LYS A 227 14.00 -3.20 -24.30
N SER A 228 12.86 -2.59 -23.97
CA SER A 228 12.64 -1.14 -24.04
C SER A 228 13.15 -0.37 -22.81
N SER A 229 13.69 -1.06 -21.80
CA SER A 229 14.10 -0.43 -20.54
C SER A 229 15.39 0.40 -20.69
N PRO A 230 15.47 1.62 -20.12
CA PRO A 230 16.70 2.39 -20.09
C PRO A 230 17.81 1.64 -19.34
N THR A 231 19.05 1.82 -19.78
CA THR A 231 20.25 1.14 -19.24
C THR A 231 20.46 1.40 -17.74
N LEU A 232 20.22 2.64 -17.28
CA LEU A 232 20.30 2.99 -15.86
C LEU A 232 19.32 2.18 -15.00
N LEU A 233 18.09 2.01 -15.48
CA LEU A 233 17.08 1.24 -14.76
C LEU A 233 17.41 -0.25 -14.74
N ARG A 234 18.02 -0.77 -15.82
CA ARG A 234 18.53 -2.15 -15.86
C ARG A 234 19.69 -2.35 -14.89
N LEU A 235 20.64 -1.42 -14.83
CA LEU A 235 21.74 -1.48 -13.86
C LEU A 235 21.21 -1.44 -12.43
N PHE A 236 20.26 -0.55 -12.15
CA PHE A 236 19.58 -0.48 -10.86
C PHE A 236 18.85 -1.79 -10.51
N ALA A 237 18.12 -2.37 -11.46
CA ALA A 237 17.44 -3.65 -11.28
C ALA A 237 18.43 -4.80 -11.06
N LEU A 238 19.58 -4.79 -11.73
CA LEU A 238 20.64 -5.77 -11.55
C LEU A 238 21.22 -5.72 -10.14
N ILE A 239 21.57 -4.52 -9.66
CA ILE A 239 22.07 -4.30 -8.29
C ILE A 239 21.03 -4.76 -7.27
N THR A 240 19.76 -4.38 -7.48
CA THR A 240 18.67 -4.77 -6.59
C THR A 240 18.46 -6.28 -6.59
N CYS A 241 18.59 -6.94 -7.74
CA CYS A 241 18.52 -8.40 -7.86
C CYS A 241 19.56 -9.09 -6.98
N PHE A 242 20.82 -8.64 -7.01
CA PHE A 242 21.87 -9.16 -6.13
C PHE A 242 21.56 -8.96 -4.65
N ILE A 243 21.11 -7.75 -4.27
CA ILE A 243 20.72 -7.45 -2.87
C ILE A 243 19.62 -8.41 -2.40
N LEU A 244 18.57 -8.57 -3.22
CA LEU A 244 17.45 -9.44 -2.90
C LEU A 244 17.87 -10.91 -2.83
N PHE A 245 18.71 -11.37 -3.74
CA PHE A 245 19.23 -12.74 -3.75
C PHE A 245 20.02 -13.06 -2.46
N PHE A 246 20.95 -12.19 -2.07
CA PHE A 246 21.69 -12.37 -0.81
C PHE A 246 20.76 -12.27 0.41
N ALA A 247 19.79 -11.35 0.41
CA ALA A 247 18.83 -11.23 1.50
C ALA A 247 18.00 -12.52 1.65
N VAL A 248 17.55 -13.12 0.54
CA VAL A 248 16.80 -14.40 0.55
C VAL A 248 17.66 -15.53 1.11
N ILE A 249 18.95 -15.63 0.72
CA ILE A 249 19.85 -16.64 1.30
C ILE A 249 19.95 -16.50 2.82
N GLN A 250 20.04 -15.27 3.33
CA GLN A 250 20.13 -15.00 4.78
C GLN A 250 18.83 -15.34 5.54
N THR A 251 17.69 -15.47 4.86
CA THR A 251 16.47 -15.98 5.52
C THR A 251 16.54 -17.48 5.80
N GLN A 252 17.40 -18.22 5.07
CA GLN A 252 17.52 -19.69 5.12
C GLN A 252 16.17 -20.41 4.91
N SER A 253 15.20 -19.78 4.25
CA SER A 253 13.92 -20.40 3.94
C SER A 253 14.05 -21.33 2.76
N ARG A 254 13.68 -22.61 2.89
CA ARG A 254 13.69 -23.58 1.78
C ARG A 254 12.78 -23.13 0.62
N GLY A 255 11.62 -22.57 0.96
CA GLY A 255 10.72 -21.98 -0.03
C GLY A 255 11.36 -20.78 -0.72
N GLY A 256 12.03 -19.94 0.07
CA GLY A 256 12.87 -18.82 -0.38
C GLY A 256 13.97 -19.25 -1.38
N LEU A 257 14.69 -20.31 -1.08
CA LEU A 257 15.80 -20.77 -1.91
C LEU A 257 15.33 -21.42 -3.22
N LEU A 258 14.16 -22.06 -3.23
CA LEU A 258 13.62 -22.70 -4.43
C LEU A 258 13.08 -21.70 -5.47
N GLY A 259 12.63 -20.53 -5.03
CA GLY A 259 12.07 -19.52 -5.94
C GLY A 259 13.04 -18.41 -6.34
N SER A 260 14.24 -18.34 -5.75
CA SER A 260 15.31 -17.36 -6.06
C SER A 260 16.29 -17.91 -7.09
#